data_AF-A0A9D5W9B2-F1
#
_entry.id   AF-A0A9D5W9B2-F1
#
_cell.length_a   1.000
_cell.length_b   1.000
_cell.length_c   1.000
_cell.angle_alpha   90.00
_cell.angle_beta   90.00
_cell.angle_gamma   90.00
#
_symmetry.space_group_name_H-M   'P 1'
#
loop_
_entity.id
_entity.type
_entity.pdbx_description
1 polymer ?
#
loop_
_entity_poly.entity_id
_entity_poly.type
_entity_poly.pdbx_seq_one_letter_code
_entity_poly.pdbx_strand_id
1 'polypeptide(L)'
;MPVTIDITKDELYLDGKEVGLLEGERKGLLEGKREGLFEGKREGLLEGIDGMLELKYGLNGLELMNMVRAINTIDKLEEFKNLIKNAGSVSELKDFLAKSV
;
A
#
# COMPACT_ATOMS: atom_id res chain seq x y z
N MET A 1 -19.59 43.56 36.84
CA MET A 1 -18.64 43.64 35.70
C MET A 1 -18.22 42.21 35.37
N PRO A 2 -18.43 41.70 34.14
CA PRO A 2 -17.89 40.40 33.77
C PRO A 2 -16.36 40.52 33.65
N VAL A 3 -15.64 39.61 34.30
CA VAL A 3 -14.18 39.49 34.16
C VAL A 3 -13.94 38.68 32.89
N THR A 4 -13.44 39.34 31.85
CA THR A 4 -13.01 38.66 30.62
C THR A 4 -11.65 38.03 30.90
N ILE A 5 -11.63 36.73 31.17
CA ILE A 5 -10.39 35.96 31.31
C ILE A 5 -9.91 35.64 29.89
N ASP A 6 -8.78 36.22 29.49
CA ASP A 6 -8.15 35.99 28.18
C ASP A 6 -7.44 34.62 28.19
N ILE A 7 -8.24 33.56 28.07
CA ILE A 7 -7.77 32.15 28.09
C ILE A 7 -6.80 31.81 26.96
N THR A 8 -6.64 32.69 25.96
CA THR A 8 -5.67 32.57 24.88
C THR A 8 -4.21 32.68 25.32
N LYS A 9 -3.96 33.24 26.52
CA LYS A 9 -2.63 33.33 27.13
C LYS A 9 -2.42 32.40 28.32
N ASP A 10 -3.44 31.62 28.70
CA ASP A 10 -3.30 30.61 29.74
C ASP A 10 -2.33 29.51 29.26
N GLU A 11 -1.29 29.23 30.06
CA GLU A 11 -0.27 28.20 29.78
C GLU A 11 -0.93 26.84 29.46
N LEU A 12 -2.06 26.54 30.10
CA LEU A 12 -2.82 25.30 29.86
C LEU A 12 -3.38 25.20 28.44
N TYR A 13 -3.79 26.32 27.83
CA TYR A 13 -4.33 26.38 26.47
C TYR A 13 -3.23 26.28 25.42
N LEU A 14 -2.07 26.90 25.69
CA LEU A 14 -0.88 26.80 24.86
C LEU A 14 -0.32 25.36 24.87
N ASP A 15 -0.21 24.76 26.05
CA ASP A 15 0.24 23.37 26.23
C ASP A 15 -0.70 22.38 25.52
N GLY A 16 -2.02 22.53 25.68
CA GLY A 16 -3.00 21.69 24.97
C GLY A 16 -2.93 21.83 23.44
N LYS A 17 -2.64 23.03 22.92
CA LYS A 17 -2.47 23.26 21.49
C LYS A 17 -1.17 22.67 20.95
N GLU A 18 -0.07 22.80 21.70
CA GLU A 18 1.21 22.20 21.34
C GLU A 18 1.14 20.67 21.35
N VAL A 19 0.55 20.08 22.39
CA VAL A 19 0.35 18.62 22.49
C VAL A 19 -0.55 18.11 21.36
N GLY A 20 -1.66 18.80 21.07
CA GLY A 20 -2.56 18.43 19.98
C GLY A 20 -1.91 18.47 18.60
N LEU A 21 -1.06 19.48 18.34
CA LEU A 21 -0.30 19.58 17.10
C LEU A 21 0.74 18.45 16.98
N LEU A 22 1.52 18.22 18.04
CA LEU A 22 2.50 17.14 18.12
C LEU A 22 1.88 15.77 17.91
N GLU A 23 0.73 15.49 18.54
CA GLU A 23 0.00 14.24 18.34
C GLU A 23 -0.55 14.11 16.91
N GLY A 24 -1.08 15.21 16.35
CA GLY A 24 -1.60 15.24 14.98
C GLY A 24 -0.52 14.98 13.94
N GLU A 25 0.63 15.66 14.04
CA GLU A 25 1.78 15.44 13.15
C GLU A 25 2.33 14.02 13.28
N ARG A 26 2.44 13.51 14.52
CA ARG A 26 2.95 12.16 14.76
C ARG A 26 2.03 11.09 14.19
N LYS A 27 0.71 11.25 14.34
CA LYS A 27 -0.28 10.34 13.73
C LYS A 27 -0.27 10.42 12.22
N GLY A 28 -0.30 11.64 11.65
CA GLY A 28 -0.27 11.85 10.21
C GLY A 28 0.99 11.26 9.55
N LEU A 29 2.16 11.41 10.19
CA LEU A 29 3.41 10.82 9.71
C LEU A 29 3.39 9.29 9.78
N LEU A 30 2.84 8.71 10.86
CA LEU A 30 2.74 7.26 11.02
C LEU A 30 1.79 6.65 9.99
N GLU A 31 0.62 7.24 9.79
CA GLU A 31 -0.36 6.80 8.80
C GLU A 31 0.19 6.94 7.38
N GLY A 32 0.70 8.12 7.02
CA GLY A 32 1.28 8.36 5.69
C GLY A 32 2.47 7.45 5.37
N LYS A 33 3.33 7.15 6.37
CA LYS A 33 4.44 6.21 6.19
C LYS A 33 3.94 4.77 6.01
N ARG A 34 2.89 4.36 6.74
CA ARG A 34 2.33 3.01 6.63
C ARG A 34 1.65 2.80 5.28
N GLU A 35 0.88 3.78 4.83
CA GLU A 35 0.17 3.76 3.55
C GLU A 35 1.18 3.77 2.39
N GLY A 36 2.14 4.70 2.41
CA GLY A 36 3.17 4.80 1.37
C GLY A 36 4.06 3.55 1.26
N LEU A 37 4.38 2.89 2.39
CA LEU A 37 5.10 1.60 2.36
C LEU A 37 4.26 0.48 1.75
N PHE A 38 2.96 0.44 2.05
CA PHE A 38 2.06 -0.59 1.54
C PHE A 38 1.83 -0.40 0.03
N GLU A 39 1.51 0.82 -0.40
CA GLU A 39 1.32 1.17 -1.81
C GLU A 39 2.61 0.96 -2.61
N GLY A 40 3.74 1.49 -2.12
CA GLY A 40 5.03 1.33 -2.80
C GLY A 40 5.46 -0.14 -2.92
N LYS A 41 5.21 -0.97 -1.88
CA LYS A 41 5.50 -2.42 -1.96
C LYS A 41 4.57 -3.10 -2.97
N ARG A 42 3.30 -2.71 -3.03
CA ARG A 42 2.33 -3.27 -3.98
C ARG A 42 2.68 -2.89 -5.42
N GLU A 43 2.93 -1.62 -5.69
CA GLU A 43 3.33 -1.14 -7.03
C GLU A 43 4.65 -1.79 -7.49
N GLY A 44 5.67 -1.82 -6.63
CA GLY A 44 6.94 -2.46 -6.98
C GLY A 44 6.81 -3.96 -7.26
N LEU A 45 5.91 -4.66 -6.55
CA LEU A 45 5.59 -6.06 -6.86
C LEU A 45 4.86 -6.19 -8.20
N LEU A 46 3.90 -5.32 -8.48
CA LEU A 46 3.16 -5.32 -9.75
C LEU A 46 4.09 -5.05 -10.94
N GLU A 47 4.95 -4.03 -10.88
CA GLU A 47 5.96 -3.78 -11.92
C GLU A 47 6.92 -4.95 -12.09
N GLY A 48 7.39 -5.54 -10.98
CA GLY A 48 8.27 -6.70 -11.05
C GLY A 48 7.59 -7.92 -11.71
N ILE A 49 6.31 -8.14 -11.42
CA ILE A 49 5.50 -9.19 -12.04
C ILE A 49 5.28 -8.89 -13.52
N ASP A 50 4.95 -7.66 -13.89
CA ASP A 50 4.75 -7.20 -15.27
C ASP A 50 5.98 -7.52 -16.13
N GLY A 51 7.16 -7.09 -15.68
CA GLY A 51 8.41 -7.36 -16.37
C GLY A 51 8.75 -8.87 -16.45
N MET A 52 8.50 -9.65 -15.40
CA MET A 52 8.72 -11.10 -15.45
C MET A 52 7.76 -11.81 -16.40
N LEU A 53 6.50 -11.38 -16.44
CA LEU A 53 5.47 -11.93 -17.32
C LEU A 53 5.78 -11.59 -18.78
N GLU A 54 6.16 -10.35 -19.07
CA GLU A 54 6.60 -9.93 -20.39
C GLU A 54 7.83 -10.72 -20.84
N LEU A 55 8.86 -10.83 -19.99
CA LEU A 55 10.10 -11.52 -20.34
C LEU A 55 9.91 -13.04 -20.56
N LYS A 56 9.07 -13.70 -19.75
CA LYS A 56 8.94 -15.16 -19.77
C LYS A 56 7.82 -15.67 -20.67
N TYR A 57 6.72 -14.90 -20.77
CA TYR A 57 5.50 -15.33 -21.45
C TYR A 57 5.04 -14.35 -22.54
N GLY A 58 5.70 -13.20 -22.70
CA GLY A 58 5.36 -12.19 -23.69
C GLY A 58 3.93 -11.66 -23.51
N LEU A 59 3.24 -11.49 -24.63
CA LEU A 59 1.86 -10.99 -24.69
C LEU A 59 0.87 -11.82 -23.85
N ASN A 60 1.06 -13.15 -23.79
CA ASN A 60 0.18 -14.01 -22.98
C ASN A 60 0.33 -13.76 -21.48
N GLY A 61 1.52 -13.33 -21.04
CA GLY A 61 1.76 -12.91 -19.66
C GLY A 61 1.10 -11.58 -19.35
N LEU A 62 1.20 -10.60 -20.25
CA LEU A 62 0.58 -9.27 -20.10
C LEU A 62 -0.94 -9.34 -19.92
N GLU A 63 -1.63 -10.27 -20.58
CA GLU A 63 -3.08 -10.46 -20.39
C GLU A 63 -3.45 -10.81 -18.94
N LEU A 64 -2.55 -11.49 -18.21
CA LEU A 64 -2.76 -11.82 -16.80
C LEU A 64 -2.63 -10.61 -15.89
N MET A 65 -1.96 -9.53 -16.31
CA MET A 65 -1.80 -8.33 -15.47
C MET A 65 -3.12 -7.69 -15.07
N ASN A 66 -4.15 -7.79 -15.92
CA ASN A 66 -5.50 -7.33 -15.57
C ASN A 66 -6.04 -8.08 -14.34
N MET A 67 -5.80 -9.39 -14.24
CA MET A 67 -6.19 -10.19 -13.08
C MET A 67 -5.27 -9.97 -11.89
N VAL A 68 -3.96 -9.81 -12.11
CA VAL A 68 -2.98 -9.53 -11.03
C VAL A 68 -3.32 -8.19 -10.35
N ARG A 69 -3.72 -7.17 -11.10
CA ARG A 69 -4.15 -5.87 -10.55
C ARG A 69 -5.41 -5.97 -9.69
N ALA A 70 -6.26 -6.97 -9.91
CA ALA A 70 -7.42 -7.23 -9.07
C ALA A 70 -7.06 -7.83 -7.70
N ILE A 71 -5.82 -8.29 -7.52
CA ILE A 71 -5.34 -8.77 -6.22
C ILE A 71 -5.13 -7.57 -5.28
N ASN A 72 -5.82 -7.62 -4.15
CA ASN A 72 -5.76 -6.60 -3.09
C ASN A 72 -4.77 -6.96 -1.97
N THR A 73 -4.13 -8.13 -2.04
CA THR A 73 -3.25 -8.64 -0.98
C THR A 73 -1.82 -8.79 -1.47
N ILE A 74 -0.87 -8.15 -0.77
CA ILE A 74 0.56 -8.24 -1.07
C ILE A 74 1.08 -9.68 -1.00
N ASP A 75 0.59 -10.46 -0.05
CA ASP A 75 1.00 -11.86 0.16
C ASP A 75 0.74 -12.72 -1.09
N LYS A 76 -0.47 -12.63 -1.65
CA LYS A 76 -0.84 -13.32 -2.90
C LYS A 76 -0.01 -12.85 -4.10
N LEU A 77 0.37 -11.56 -4.15
CA LEU A 77 1.26 -11.04 -5.20
C LEU A 77 2.67 -11.65 -5.08
N GLU A 78 3.19 -11.81 -3.87
CA GLU A 78 4.49 -12.48 -3.64
C GLU A 78 4.43 -13.96 -4.01
N GLU A 79 3.36 -14.66 -3.65
CA GLU A 79 3.13 -16.05 -4.09
C GLU A 79 3.08 -16.15 -5.60
N PHE A 80 2.33 -15.25 -6.26
CA PHE A 80 2.23 -15.22 -7.72
C PHE A 80 3.58 -14.96 -8.39
N LYS A 81 4.38 -14.03 -7.88
CA LYS A 81 5.76 -13.80 -8.33
C LYS A 81 6.63 -15.06 -8.22
N ASN A 82 6.53 -15.79 -7.10
CA ASN A 82 7.24 -17.06 -6.94
C ASN A 82 6.71 -18.14 -7.90
N LEU A 83 5.42 -18.13 -8.19
CA LEU A 83 4.81 -19.01 -9.16
C LEU A 83 5.32 -18.70 -10.57
N ILE A 84 5.48 -17.44 -10.96
CA ILE A 84 6.09 -17.05 -12.24
C ILE A 84 7.51 -17.59 -12.40
N LYS A 85 8.31 -17.58 -11.31
CA LYS A 85 9.67 -18.14 -11.33
C LYS A 85 9.67 -19.65 -11.59
N ASN A 86 8.80 -20.39 -10.92
CA ASN A 86 8.81 -21.85 -10.96
C ASN A 86 7.94 -22.46 -12.07
N ALA A 87 6.77 -21.87 -12.34
CA ALA A 87 5.81 -22.36 -13.33
C ALA A 87 6.40 -22.27 -14.74
N GLY A 88 6.10 -23.26 -15.58
CA GLY A 88 6.54 -23.28 -16.97
C GLY A 88 5.51 -22.68 -17.92
N SER A 89 4.31 -22.33 -17.44
CA SER A 89 3.17 -22.00 -18.30
C SER A 89 2.24 -20.95 -17.71
N VAL A 90 1.71 -20.10 -18.60
CA VAL A 90 0.68 -19.10 -18.32
C VAL A 90 -0.64 -19.69 -17.82
N SER A 91 -0.93 -20.97 -18.11
CA SER A 91 -2.14 -21.62 -17.62
C SER A 91 -2.15 -21.79 -16.11
N GLU A 92 -1.02 -22.20 -15.50
CA GLU A 92 -0.90 -22.37 -14.05
C GLU A 92 -1.07 -21.03 -13.32
N LEU A 93 -0.52 -19.97 -13.90
CA LEU A 93 -0.67 -18.61 -13.41
C LEU A 93 -2.13 -18.17 -13.43
N LYS A 94 -2.84 -18.43 -14.53
CA LYS A 94 -4.27 -18.12 -14.65
C LYS A 94 -5.13 -18.86 -13.63
N ASP A 95 -4.85 -20.14 -13.39
CA ASP A 95 -5.51 -20.95 -12.37
C ASP A 95 -5.29 -20.39 -10.96
N PHE A 96 -4.06 -19.98 -10.63
CA PHE A 96 -3.77 -19.34 -9.35
C PHE A 96 -4.53 -18.02 -9.19
N LEU A 97 -4.55 -17.19 -10.23
CA LEU A 97 -5.26 -15.91 -10.22
C LEU A 97 -6.77 -16.10 -10.07
N ALA A 98 -7.35 -17.10 -10.74
CA ALA A 98 -8.78 -17.42 -10.61
C ALA A 98 -9.18 -17.87 -9.19
N LYS A 99 -8.26 -18.46 -8.42
CA LYS A 99 -8.48 -18.81 -7.00
C LYS A 99 -8.19 -17.66 -6.04
N SER A 100 -7.49 -16.63 -6.52
CA SER A 100 -6.95 -15.54 -5.71
C SER A 100 -7.76 -14.24 -5.78
N VAL A 101 -8.55 -14.09 -6.84
CA VAL A 101 -9.57 -13.03 -7.02
C VAL A 101 -10.80 -13.28 -6.16
#